data_AF-A0A354PFF1-F1
#
_entry.id   AF-A0A354PFF1-F1
#
_cell.length_a   1.000
_cell.length_b   1.000
_cell.length_c   1.000
_cell.angle_alpha   90.00
_cell.angle_beta   90.00
_cell.angle_gamma   90.00
#
_symmetry.space_group_name_H-M   'P 1'
#
loop_
_entity.id
_entity.type
_entity.pdbx_description
1 polymer ?
#
loop_
_entity_poly.entity_id
_entity_poly.type
_entity_poly.pdbx_seq_one_letter_code
_entity_poly.pdbx_strand_id
1 'polypeptide(L)'
;MRKTSKSSADALLLIAMITITTLYISSRRGEESSMPKKVIDSEEADLYLTASGRYTVADIVANGNQTASQKFKRFQAKHDFNPKVDDAICPITQTKANPDCSWIIGGNEYFFCCPPCIDEFLMAAKSDPWGIKRPSDYVHREK
;
A
#
# COMPACT_ATOMS: atom_id res chain seq x y z
N MET A 1 -44.32 -20.15 49.44
CA MET A 1 -42.84 -20.05 49.48
C MET A 1 -42.30 -20.23 48.06
N ARG A 2 -41.83 -19.15 47.40
CA ARG A 2 -41.17 -19.21 46.08
C ARG A 2 -39.67 -19.38 46.30
N LYS A 3 -39.08 -20.49 45.84
CA LYS A 3 -37.63 -20.66 45.75
C LYS A 3 -37.12 -19.87 44.54
N THR A 4 -36.19 -18.95 44.80
CA THR A 4 -35.53 -18.10 43.81
C THR A 4 -34.44 -18.88 43.09
N SER A 5 -34.61 -19.15 41.80
CA SER A 5 -33.56 -19.66 40.91
C SER A 5 -32.74 -18.48 40.37
N LYS A 6 -31.66 -18.12 41.06
CA LYS A 6 -30.72 -17.05 40.62
C LYS A 6 -29.51 -17.58 39.83
N SER A 7 -29.43 -18.89 39.61
CA SER A 7 -28.20 -19.55 39.12
C SER A 7 -27.97 -19.42 37.59
N SER A 8 -29.03 -19.33 36.79
CA SER A 8 -28.89 -19.36 35.32
C SER A 8 -28.64 -17.99 34.68
N ALA A 9 -29.10 -16.91 35.30
CA ALA A 9 -28.94 -15.55 34.76
C ALA A 9 -27.49 -15.05 34.89
N ASP A 10 -26.80 -15.40 35.98
CA ASP A 10 -25.44 -14.95 36.26
C ASP A 10 -24.40 -15.64 35.35
N ALA A 11 -24.64 -16.91 34.98
CA ALA A 11 -23.79 -17.64 34.04
C ALA A 11 -23.88 -17.09 32.60
N LEU A 12 -25.08 -16.68 32.17
CA LEU A 12 -25.29 -16.06 30.86
C LEU A 12 -24.65 -14.66 30.75
N LEU A 13 -24.66 -13.88 31.84
CA LEU A 13 -24.01 -12.57 31.89
C LEU A 13 -22.47 -12.69 31.85
N LEU A 14 -21.89 -13.66 32.56
CA LEU A 14 -20.45 -13.93 32.54
C LEU A 14 -19.96 -14.41 31.15
N ILE A 15 -20.72 -15.26 30.46
CA ILE A 15 -20.38 -15.72 29.11
C ILE A 15 -20.47 -14.57 28.10
N ALA A 16 -21.47 -13.68 28.21
CA ALA A 16 -21.60 -12.51 27.33
C ALA A 16 -20.45 -11.48 27.53
N MET A 17 -19.94 -11.32 28.74
CA MET A 17 -18.81 -10.39 29.00
C MET A 17 -17.48 -10.97 28.50
N ILE A 18 -17.27 -12.29 28.56
CA ILE A 18 -16.06 -12.93 28.00
C ILE A 18 -16.06 -12.84 26.48
N THR A 19 -17.20 -13.00 25.81
CA THR A 19 -17.29 -12.84 24.34
C THR A 19 -17.09 -11.39 23.90
N ILE A 20 -17.64 -10.41 24.62
CA ILE A 20 -17.41 -8.99 24.33
C ILE A 20 -15.94 -8.60 24.55
N THR A 21 -15.29 -9.12 25.60
CA THR A 21 -13.87 -8.82 25.86
C THR A 21 -12.95 -9.49 24.83
N THR A 22 -13.26 -10.70 24.37
CA THR A 22 -12.47 -11.42 23.35
C THR A 22 -12.67 -10.82 21.94
N LEU A 23 -13.88 -10.32 21.64
CA LEU A 23 -14.15 -9.53 20.42
C LEU A 23 -13.45 -8.16 20.47
N TYR A 24 -13.38 -7.52 21.64
CA TYR A 24 -12.68 -6.24 21.81
C TYR A 24 -11.15 -6.39 21.67
N ILE A 25 -10.56 -7.48 22.17
CA ILE A 25 -9.11 -7.77 22.04
C ILE A 25 -8.72 -8.04 20.58
N SER A 26 -9.62 -8.62 19.76
CA SER A 26 -9.36 -8.87 18.33
C SER A 26 -9.25 -7.58 17.51
N SER A 27 -9.76 -6.45 18.00
CA SER A 27 -9.69 -5.14 17.33
C SER A 27 -8.33 -4.43 17.49
N ARG A 28 -7.39 -5.02 18.25
CA ARG A 28 -6.03 -4.47 18.45
C ARG A 28 -4.93 -5.39 17.94
N ARG A 29 -5.14 -6.03 16.79
CA ARG A 29 -3.98 -6.37 15.94
C ARG A 29 -3.54 -5.06 15.31
N GLY A 30 -2.43 -4.53 15.82
CA GLY A 30 -1.87 -3.24 15.41
C GLY A 30 -1.80 -3.14 13.89
N GLU A 31 -2.03 -1.92 13.39
CA GLU A 31 -1.82 -1.54 11.99
C GLU A 31 -0.48 -2.11 11.51
N GLU A 32 -0.55 -3.23 10.79
CA GLU A 32 0.52 -3.70 9.92
C GLU A 32 0.68 -2.62 8.85
N SER A 33 1.56 -1.65 9.13
CA SER A 33 2.22 -0.74 8.20
C SER A 33 1.35 -0.23 7.03
N SER A 34 0.98 1.06 7.07
CA SER A 34 0.40 1.79 5.91
C SER A 34 1.20 1.66 4.59
N MET A 35 2.41 1.09 4.61
CA MET A 35 3.24 0.85 3.43
C MET A 35 3.09 -0.59 2.92
N PRO A 36 3.00 -0.80 1.60
CA PRO A 36 2.92 -2.13 1.02
C PRO A 36 4.18 -2.96 1.26
N LYS A 37 4.00 -4.28 1.23
CA LYS A 37 5.10 -5.25 1.28
C LYS A 37 5.72 -5.37 -0.11
N LYS A 38 7.04 -5.45 -0.16
CA LYS A 38 7.81 -5.75 -1.37
C LYS A 38 7.37 -7.09 -1.96
N VAL A 39 7.26 -7.18 -3.28
CA VAL A 39 7.13 -8.47 -3.98
C VAL A 39 8.40 -9.30 -3.76
N ILE A 40 8.25 -10.63 -3.64
CA ILE A 40 9.39 -11.51 -3.42
C ILE A 40 10.34 -11.53 -4.63
N ASP A 41 11.63 -11.75 -4.38
CA ASP A 41 12.68 -11.60 -5.42
C ASP A 41 12.44 -12.48 -6.65
N SER A 42 11.86 -13.68 -6.48
CA SER A 42 11.56 -14.58 -7.60
C SER A 42 10.48 -14.06 -8.55
N GLU A 43 9.56 -13.22 -8.06
CA GLU A 43 8.44 -12.67 -8.84
C GLU A 43 8.72 -11.23 -9.31
N GLU A 44 9.70 -10.56 -8.70
CA GLU A 44 10.06 -9.18 -9.03
C GLU A 44 10.56 -9.06 -10.48
N ALA A 45 11.38 -10.00 -10.94
CA ALA A 45 11.87 -9.98 -12.33
C ALA A 45 10.71 -10.01 -13.34
N ASP A 46 9.71 -10.86 -13.13
CA ASP A 46 8.56 -10.97 -14.01
C ASP A 46 7.70 -9.69 -13.99
N LEU A 47 7.50 -9.11 -12.80
CA LEU A 47 6.78 -7.86 -12.64
C LEU A 47 7.45 -6.73 -13.44
N TYR A 48 8.76 -6.56 -13.32
CA TYR A 48 9.50 -5.41 -13.87
C TYR A 48 10.01 -5.59 -15.30
N LEU A 49 10.28 -6.83 -15.73
CA LEU A 49 10.95 -7.13 -17.00
C LEU A 49 10.04 -7.80 -18.04
N THR A 50 8.76 -7.98 -17.73
CA THR A 50 7.74 -8.40 -18.70
C THR A 50 6.76 -7.27 -18.95
N ALA A 51 6.50 -6.92 -20.21
CA ALA A 51 5.51 -5.89 -20.55
C ALA A 51 4.08 -6.43 -20.37
N SER A 52 3.16 -5.60 -19.87
CA SER A 52 1.72 -5.90 -19.82
C SER A 52 0.91 -4.65 -19.49
N GLY A 53 -0.35 -4.60 -19.93
CA GLY A 53 -1.26 -3.49 -19.67
C GLY A 53 -0.69 -2.15 -20.11
N ARG A 54 -0.62 -1.17 -19.19
CA ARG A 54 -0.03 0.15 -19.46
C ARG A 54 1.50 0.19 -19.42
N TYR A 55 2.14 -0.87 -18.92
CA TYR A 55 3.59 -0.97 -18.81
C TYR A 55 4.18 -1.70 -20.02
N THR A 56 4.92 -0.96 -20.84
CA THR A 56 5.37 -1.38 -22.16
C THR A 56 6.85 -1.76 -22.18
N VAL A 57 7.30 -2.38 -23.28
CA VAL A 57 8.73 -2.64 -23.50
C VAL A 57 9.54 -1.33 -23.51
N ALA A 58 8.97 -0.25 -24.03
CA ALA A 58 9.62 1.06 -24.01
C ALA A 58 9.85 1.56 -22.58
N ASP A 59 8.90 1.31 -21.67
CA ASP A 59 9.05 1.67 -20.26
C ASP A 59 10.15 0.84 -19.57
N ILE A 60 10.23 -0.47 -19.86
CA ILE A 60 11.29 -1.35 -19.33
C ILE A 60 12.67 -0.83 -19.73
N VAL A 61 12.83 -0.47 -21.02
CA VAL A 61 14.07 0.11 -21.54
C VAL A 61 14.35 1.46 -20.90
N ALA A 62 13.34 2.33 -20.79
CA ALA A 62 13.48 3.66 -20.20
C ALA A 62 13.86 3.61 -18.70
N ASN A 63 13.43 2.57 -17.98
CA ASN A 63 13.84 2.32 -16.60
C ASN A 63 15.20 1.63 -16.47
N GLY A 64 15.84 1.26 -17.58
CA GLY A 64 17.18 0.70 -17.61
C GLY A 64 17.25 -0.83 -17.54
N ASN A 65 16.18 -1.55 -17.92
CA ASN A 65 16.12 -3.02 -17.90
C ASN A 65 16.50 -3.62 -16.54
N GLN A 66 15.98 -3.01 -15.47
CA GLN A 66 16.27 -3.39 -14.09
C GLN A 66 14.99 -3.42 -13.25
N THR A 67 15.05 -4.06 -12.09
CA THR A 67 13.97 -4.05 -11.09
C THR A 67 14.10 -2.88 -10.11
N ALA A 68 13.07 -2.64 -9.30
CA ALA A 68 13.15 -1.63 -8.24
C ALA A 68 14.23 -1.95 -7.20
N SER A 69 14.41 -3.22 -6.80
CA SER A 69 15.47 -3.63 -5.88
C SER A 69 16.87 -3.34 -6.40
N GLN A 70 17.07 -3.44 -7.72
CA GLN A 70 18.34 -3.10 -8.36
C GLN A 70 18.56 -1.59 -8.37
N LYS A 71 17.58 -0.81 -8.86
CA LYS A 71 17.66 0.66 -8.95
C LYS A 71 17.81 1.32 -7.58
N PHE A 72 17.13 0.79 -6.56
CA PHE A 72 16.99 1.40 -5.24
C PHE A 72 17.69 0.63 -4.10
N LYS A 73 18.70 -0.19 -4.41
CA LYS A 73 19.40 -1.07 -3.45
C LYS A 73 19.86 -0.41 -2.14
N ARG A 74 20.16 0.88 -2.14
CA ARG A 74 20.62 1.65 -0.97
C ARG A 74 19.68 2.81 -0.62
N PHE A 75 18.48 2.79 -1.16
CA PHE A 75 17.48 3.81 -0.90
C PHE A 75 16.96 3.72 0.54
N GLN A 76 16.85 4.86 1.19
CA GLN A 76 16.24 4.97 2.50
C GLN A 76 14.93 5.72 2.37
N ALA A 77 13.82 5.02 2.60
CA ALA A 77 12.51 5.63 2.58
C ALA A 77 12.36 6.62 3.73
N LYS A 78 11.88 7.83 3.41
CA LYS A 78 11.55 8.88 4.38
C LYS A 78 10.07 9.18 4.22
N HIS A 79 9.23 8.33 4.81
CA HIS A 79 7.78 8.49 4.71
C HIS A 79 7.35 9.75 5.46
N ASP A 80 6.74 10.69 4.74
CA ASP A 80 6.12 11.89 5.29
C ASP A 80 4.62 11.84 5.03
N PHE A 81 3.85 11.59 6.08
CA PHE A 81 2.39 11.44 6.05
C PHE A 81 1.65 12.79 6.07
N ASN A 82 2.37 13.90 6.06
CA ASN A 82 1.80 15.24 6.09
C ASN A 82 2.28 16.06 4.87
N PRO A 83 1.94 15.65 3.64
CA PRO A 83 2.28 16.41 2.45
C PRO A 83 1.64 17.81 2.52
N LYS A 84 2.35 18.80 2.00
CA LYS A 84 1.86 20.18 1.88
C LYS A 84 1.08 20.33 0.59
N VAL A 85 0.28 21.39 0.49
CA VAL A 85 -0.38 21.78 -0.76
C VAL A 85 0.66 21.87 -1.87
N ASP A 86 0.32 21.31 -3.03
CA ASP A 86 1.16 21.19 -4.21
C ASP A 86 2.35 20.22 -4.11
N ASP A 87 2.55 19.52 -2.99
CA ASP A 87 3.52 18.43 -2.94
C ASP A 87 3.06 17.27 -3.86
N ALA A 88 4.01 16.68 -4.59
CA ALA A 88 3.79 15.40 -5.25
C ALA A 88 3.54 14.31 -4.18
N ILE A 89 2.52 13.49 -4.41
CA ILE A 89 2.13 12.42 -3.48
C ILE A 89 2.31 11.04 -4.11
N CYS A 90 2.63 10.07 -3.29
CA CYS A 90 2.72 8.67 -3.68
C CYS A 90 1.34 8.18 -4.17
N PRO A 91 1.23 7.60 -5.37
CA PRO A 91 -0.03 7.09 -5.90
C PRO A 91 -0.72 6.02 -5.04
N ILE A 92 0.05 5.30 -4.23
CA ILE A 92 -0.44 4.20 -3.38
C ILE A 92 -0.89 4.70 -2.01
N THR A 93 -0.04 5.46 -1.34
CA THR A 93 -0.19 5.77 0.09
C THR A 93 -0.68 7.19 0.35
N GLN A 94 -0.69 8.04 -0.68
CA GLN A 94 -0.97 9.49 -0.58
C GLN A 94 -0.03 10.27 0.37
N THR A 95 1.05 9.65 0.84
CA THR A 95 2.14 10.33 1.54
C THR A 95 2.96 11.16 0.57
N LYS A 96 3.79 12.08 1.06
CA LYS A 96 4.71 12.83 0.22
C LYS A 96 5.61 11.88 -0.56
N ALA A 97 5.66 12.04 -1.88
CA ALA A 97 6.54 11.27 -2.73
C ALA A 97 8.01 11.69 -2.51
N ASN A 98 8.94 10.75 -2.68
CA ASN A 98 10.36 11.05 -2.69
C ASN A 98 10.78 11.37 -4.13
N PRO A 99 11.38 12.55 -4.42
CA PRO A 99 11.81 12.90 -5.77
C PRO A 99 12.89 11.96 -6.33
N ASP A 100 13.62 11.25 -5.47
CA ASP A 100 14.65 10.28 -5.87
C ASP A 100 14.07 8.88 -6.13
N CYS A 101 12.77 8.66 -5.92
CA CYS A 101 12.12 7.37 -6.11
C CYS A 101 11.07 7.47 -7.22
N SER A 102 11.54 7.37 -8.47
CA SER A 102 10.69 7.44 -9.65
C SER A 102 10.71 6.18 -10.52
N TRP A 103 9.63 5.95 -11.24
CA TRP A 103 9.49 4.89 -12.24
C TRP A 103 8.67 5.36 -13.45
N ILE A 104 9.07 4.94 -14.64
CA ILE A 104 8.35 5.26 -15.89
C ILE A 104 7.32 4.18 -16.18
N ILE A 105 6.06 4.58 -16.41
CA ILE A 105 4.94 3.69 -16.75
C ILE A 105 4.07 4.35 -17.81
N GLY A 106 3.86 3.68 -18.95
CA GLY A 106 3.09 4.22 -20.07
C GLY A 106 3.67 5.55 -20.57
N GLY A 107 5.00 5.66 -20.64
CA GLY A 107 5.73 6.85 -21.08
C GLY A 107 5.71 8.04 -20.11
N ASN A 108 5.19 7.86 -18.90
CA ASN A 108 5.08 8.94 -17.90
C ASN A 108 5.91 8.61 -16.66
N GLU A 109 6.60 9.61 -16.11
CA GLU A 109 7.34 9.47 -14.84
C GLU A 109 6.40 9.66 -13.65
N TYR A 110 6.42 8.70 -12.72
CA TYR A 110 5.69 8.74 -11.45
C TYR A 110 6.68 8.73 -10.29
N PHE A 111 6.34 9.43 -9.20
CA PHE A 111 7.14 9.51 -7.98
C PHE A 111 6.46 8.77 -6.84
N PHE A 112 7.26 8.07 -6.04
CA PHE A 112 6.78 7.18 -4.98
C PHE A 112 7.47 7.51 -3.66
N CYS A 113 6.85 7.18 -2.53
CA CYS A 113 7.49 7.37 -1.23
C CYS A 113 8.54 6.28 -0.93
N CYS A 114 8.42 5.10 -1.57
CA CYS A 114 9.34 3.98 -1.40
C CYS A 114 9.22 2.92 -2.53
N PRO A 115 10.22 2.04 -2.70
CA PRO A 115 10.22 1.01 -3.75
C PRO A 115 9.02 0.05 -3.72
N PRO A 116 8.52 -0.44 -2.58
CA PRO A 116 7.34 -1.30 -2.57
C PRO A 116 6.07 -0.65 -3.15
N CYS A 117 5.94 0.68 -3.12
CA CYS A 117 4.83 1.36 -3.77
C CYS A 117 4.93 1.30 -5.31
N ILE A 118 6.14 1.14 -5.86
CA ILE A 118 6.34 0.91 -7.29
C ILE A 118 5.78 -0.48 -7.65
N ASP A 119 6.04 -1.51 -6.83
CA ASP A 119 5.53 -2.85 -7.05
C ASP A 119 4.01 -2.84 -7.19
N GLU A 120 3.32 -2.26 -6.20
CA GLU A 120 1.85 -2.20 -6.17
C GLU A 120 1.28 -1.38 -7.32
N PHE A 121 1.89 -0.24 -7.62
CA PHE A 121 1.40 0.61 -8.71
C PHE A 121 1.64 -0.03 -10.08
N LEU A 122 2.74 -0.76 -10.26
CA LEU A 122 3.02 -1.49 -11.49
C LEU A 122 2.06 -2.66 -11.69
N MET A 123 1.73 -3.38 -10.62
CA MET A 123 0.66 -4.40 -10.65
C MET A 123 -0.67 -3.79 -11.10
N ALA A 124 -1.07 -2.66 -10.50
CA ALA A 124 -2.28 -1.94 -10.87
C ALA A 124 -2.27 -1.49 -12.35
N ALA A 125 -1.16 -0.91 -12.82
CA ALA A 125 -1.01 -0.47 -14.21
C ALA A 125 -1.09 -1.62 -15.23
N LYS A 126 -0.72 -2.82 -14.82
CA LYS A 126 -0.82 -4.04 -15.65
C LYS A 126 -2.22 -4.63 -15.63
N SER A 127 -2.86 -4.70 -14.47
CA SER A 127 -4.18 -5.33 -14.29
C SER A 127 -5.34 -4.44 -14.74
N ASP A 128 -5.24 -3.13 -14.50
CA ASP A 128 -6.22 -2.12 -14.91
C ASP A 128 -5.51 -0.91 -15.56
N PRO A 129 -5.16 -1.01 -16.85
CA PRO A 129 -4.40 0.01 -17.58
C PRO A 129 -5.05 1.40 -17.64
N TRP A 130 -6.37 1.47 -17.41
CA TRP A 130 -7.14 2.72 -17.45
C TRP A 130 -7.47 3.26 -16.06
N GLY A 131 -7.21 2.49 -15.00
CA GLY A 131 -7.46 2.87 -13.61
C GLY A 131 -6.42 3.80 -13.00
N ILE A 132 -5.20 3.88 -13.57
CA ILE A 132 -4.17 4.81 -13.11
C ILE A 132 -4.39 6.22 -13.70
N LYS A 133 -4.18 7.24 -12.86
CA LYS A 133 -4.32 8.66 -13.26
C LYS A 133 -3.04 9.18 -13.92
N ARG A 134 -3.04 10.42 -14.41
CA ARG A 134 -1.82 11.07 -14.91
C ARG A 134 -0.93 11.47 -13.74
N PRO A 135 0.40 11.62 -13.95
CA PRO A 135 1.29 12.11 -12.89
C PRO A 135 0.83 13.41 -12.23
N SER A 136 0.30 14.36 -13.02
CA SER A 136 -0.21 15.66 -12.55
C SER A 136 -1.42 15.56 -11.61
N ASP A 137 -2.07 14.40 -11.54
CA ASP A 137 -3.22 14.17 -10.67
C ASP A 137 -2.79 13.64 -9.29
N TYR A 138 -1.54 13.21 -9.14
CA TYR A 138 -0.94 12.78 -7.88
C TYR A 138 -0.23 13.94 -7.18
N VAL A 139 -1.01 14.97 -6.89
CA VAL A 139 -0.58 16.18 -6.17
C VAL A 139 -1.52 16.41 -5.01
N HIS A 140 -0.98 16.74 -3.83
CA HIS A 140 -1.80 17.12 -2.69
C HIS A 140 -2.49 18.46 -2.94
N ARG A 141 -3.81 18.50 -2.78
CA ARG A 141 -4.64 19.69 -2.95
C ARG A 141 -5.33 20.01 -1.64
N GLU A 142 -5.65 21.29 -1.42
CA GLU A 142 -6.51 21.69 -0.29
C GLU A 142 -7.84 20.92 -0.34
N LYS A 143 -8.31 20.50 0.84
CA LYS A 143 -9.56 19.77 1.01
C LYS A 143 -10.76 20.71 1.00
#